data_AF-A0A4S3J1G2-F1
#
_entry.id   AF-A0A4S3J1G2-F1
#
_cell.length_a   1.000
_cell.length_b   1.000
_cell.length_c   1.000
_cell.angle_alpha   90.00
_cell.angle_beta   90.00
_cell.angle_gamma   90.00
#
_symmetry.space_group_name_H-M   'P 1'
#
loop_
_entity.id
_entity.type
_entity.pdbx_description
1 polymer ?
#
loop_
_entity_poly.entity_id
_entity_poly.type
_entity_poly.pdbx_seq_one_letter_code
_entity_poly.pdbx_strand_id
1 'polypeptide(L)' 'MHFSLLVGVAVGLGAIVGASGVLEVDLVFPRNETYAPTDYFPVVFALQNAERARYLKSQLKLQSSL' A
#
# COMPACT_ATOMS: atom_id res chain seq x y z
N MET A 1 -8.98 20.93 15.23
CA MET A 1 -9.22 19.57 15.75
C MET A 1 -9.82 18.67 14.66
N HIS A 2 -9.09 18.41 13.57
CA HIS A 2 -9.65 17.69 12.41
C HIS A 2 -8.54 16.95 11.63
N PHE A 3 -7.54 16.41 12.31
CA PHE A 3 -6.51 15.56 11.67
C PHE A 3 -6.32 14.22 12.40
N SER A 4 -6.60 14.14 13.70
CA SER A 4 -6.49 12.90 14.47
C SER A 4 -7.58 11.86 14.20
N LEU A 5 -8.76 12.26 13.69
CA LEU A 5 -9.86 11.30 13.45
C LEU A 5 -9.59 10.40 12.24
N LEU A 6 -9.02 10.95 11.16
CA LEU A 6 -8.70 10.20 9.95
C LEU A 6 -7.55 9.19 10.16
N VAL A 7 -6.56 9.54 10.98
CA VAL A 7 -5.48 8.61 11.35
C VAL A 7 -6.01 7.48 12.23
N GLY A 8 -6.93 7.77 13.16
CA GLY A 8 -7.57 6.75 14.00
C GLY A 8 -8.42 5.74 13.21
N VAL A 9 -9.16 6.20 12.20
CA VAL A 9 -9.97 5.31 11.34
C VAL A 9 -9.10 4.45 10.43
N ALA A 10 -8.02 5.00 9.84
CA ALA A 10 -7.10 4.23 9.01
C ALA A 10 -6.32 3.16 9.80
N VAL A 11 -5.84 3.49 11.00
CA VAL A 11 -5.16 2.53 11.90
C VAL A 11 -6.15 1.48 12.41
N GLY A 12 -7.38 1.90 12.73
CA GLY A 12 -8.46 0.99 13.15
C GLY A 12 -8.80 -0.02 12.05
N LEU A 13 -9.03 0.43 10.81
CA LEU A 13 -9.38 -0.44 9.68
C LEU A 13 -8.26 -1.44 9.32
N GLY A 14 -7.00 -1.01 9.30
CA GLY A 14 -5.86 -1.90 9.03
C GLY A 14 -5.70 -3.00 10.09
N ALA A 15 -6.00 -2.70 11.36
CA ALA A 15 -5.96 -3.70 12.43
C ALA A 15 -7.09 -4.75 12.32
N ILE A 16 -8.32 -4.36 11.92
CA ILE A 16 -9.43 -5.30 11.72
C ILE A 16 -9.20 -6.20 10.50
N VAL A 17 -8.59 -5.67 9.41
CA VAL A 17 -8.20 -6.50 8.26
C VAL A 17 -7.08 -7.47 8.63
N GLY A 18 -6.10 -7.06 9.45
CA GLY A 18 -5.04 -7.94 9.93
C GLY A 18 -5.54 -9.23 10.63
N ALA A 19 -6.71 -9.18 11.27
CA ALA A 19 -7.33 -10.32 11.96
C ALA A 19 -8.12 -11.28 11.05
N SER A 20 -8.41 -10.89 9.80
CA SER A 20 -9.27 -11.65 8.87
C SER A 20 -8.58 -12.84 8.20
N GLY A 21 -7.27 -13.03 8.44
CA GLY A 21 -6.47 -13.95 7.64
C GLY A 21 -6.33 -13.52 6.18
N VAL A 22 -6.66 -12.29 5.81
CA VAL A 22 -6.39 -11.77 4.47
C VAL A 22 -5.00 -11.13 4.44
N LEU A 23 -4.28 -11.29 3.32
CA LEU A 23 -3.10 -10.51 3.00
C LEU A 23 -3.58 -9.28 2.23
N GLU A 24 -3.43 -8.11 2.83
CA GLU A 24 -3.74 -6.83 2.17
C GLU A 24 -2.47 -6.27 1.51
N VAL A 25 -2.65 -5.72 0.31
CA VAL A 25 -1.57 -5.13 -0.50
C VAL A 25 -2.03 -3.74 -0.93
N ASP A 26 -1.37 -2.72 -0.40
CA ASP A 26 -1.66 -1.32 -0.71
C ASP A 26 -0.56 -0.73 -1.61
N LEU A 27 -0.96 0.14 -2.54
CA LEU A 27 -0.03 0.98 -3.28
C LEU A 27 0.04 2.35 -2.62
N VAL A 28 1.22 2.72 -2.14
CA VAL A 28 1.44 4.00 -1.45
C VAL A 28 2.03 5.01 -2.42
N PHE A 29 1.25 6.05 -2.70
CA PHE A 29 1.77 7.23 -3.39
C PHE A 29 2.44 8.18 -2.38
N PRO A 30 3.62 8.72 -2.70
CA PRO A 30 4.26 9.67 -1.79
C PRO A 30 3.40 10.91 -1.63
N ARG A 31 3.28 11.40 -0.40
CA ARG A 31 2.55 12.63 -0.08
C ARG A 31 3.59 13.75 -0.01
N ASN A 32 3.71 14.56 -1.05
CA ASN A 32 3.90 16.02 -0.97
C ASN A 32 4.54 16.69 -2.20
N GLU A 33 4.85 15.98 -3.28
CA GLU A 33 5.37 16.62 -4.48
C GLU A 33 4.71 16.04 -5.73
N THR A 34 4.31 16.90 -6.66
CA THR A 34 4.04 16.47 -8.03
C THR A 34 5.36 15.97 -8.59
N TYR A 35 5.49 14.64 -8.73
CA TYR A 35 6.67 14.04 -9.34
C TYR A 35 6.74 14.48 -10.80
N ALA A 36 7.83 15.17 -11.14
CA ALA A 36 8.15 15.42 -12.54
C ALA A 36 8.31 14.07 -13.26
N PRO A 37 7.89 13.94 -14.53
CA PRO A 37 8.18 12.78 -15.33
C PRO A 37 9.69 12.50 -15.30
N THR A 38 10.04 11.28 -14.89
CA THR A 38 11.42 10.81 -14.80
C THR A 38 11.46 9.37 -15.28
N ASP A 39 12.62 8.93 -15.74
CA ASP A 39 12.84 7.56 -16.21
C ASP A 39 12.60 6.52 -15.11
N TYR A 40 12.64 6.93 -13.83
CA TYR A 40 12.45 6.04 -12.68
C TYR A 40 11.39 6.56 -11.70
N PHE A 41 10.25 5.86 -11.64
CA PHE A 41 9.18 6.17 -10.69
C PHE A 41 9.17 5.16 -9.52
N PRO A 42 9.27 5.59 -8.26
CA PRO A 42 9.21 4.68 -7.13
C PRO A 42 7.78 4.15 -6.93
N VAL A 43 7.62 2.83 -7.00
CA VAL A 43 6.37 2.13 -6.68
C VAL A 43 6.55 1.43 -5.34
N VAL A 44 5.81 1.86 -4.31
CA VAL A 44 5.92 1.32 -2.95
C VAL A 44 4.67 0.52 -2.61
N PHE A 45 4.86 -0.77 -2.31
CA PHE A 45 3.80 -1.64 -1.81
C PHE A 45 3.88 -1.76 -0.30
N ALA A 46 2.77 -1.52 0.41
CA ALA A 46 2.63 -1.88 1.82
C ALA A 46 1.90 -3.23 1.92
N LEU A 47 2.51 -4.17 2.64
CA LEU A 47 1.92 -5.48 2.89
C LEU A 47 1.48 -5.55 4.35
N GLN A 48 0.21 -5.86 4.58
CA GLN A 48 -0.31 -6.10 5.92
C GLN A 48 -0.54 -7.61 6.10
N ASN A 49 -0.28 -8.12 7.31
CA ASN A 49 -0.20 -9.56 7.62
C ASN A 49 1.07 -10.25 7.07
N ALA A 50 2.20 -9.99 7.76
CA ALA A 50 3.51 -10.51 7.39
C ALA A 50 3.62 -12.05 7.41
N GLU A 51 2.87 -12.71 8.29
CA GLU A 51 2.83 -14.18 8.36
C GLU A 51 2.33 -14.78 7.05
N ARG A 52 1.36 -14.13 6.39
CA ARG A 52 0.84 -14.57 5.09
C ARG A 52 1.64 -14.05 3.90
N ALA A 53 2.26 -12.87 4.03
CA ALA A 53 3.12 -12.30 3.00
C ALA A 53 4.24 -13.25 2.54
N ARG A 54 4.71 -14.15 3.43
CA ARG A 54 5.71 -15.18 3.09
C ARG A 54 5.30 -16.13 1.95
N TYR A 55 4.00 -16.27 1.70
CA TYR A 55 3.46 -17.14 0.65
C TYR A 55 3.19 -16.39 -0.65
N LEU A 56 3.34 -15.06 -0.66
CA LEU A 56 3.13 -14.24 -1.84
C LEU A 56 4.25 -14.51 -2.87
N LYS A 57 3.87 -15.00 -4.05
CA LYS A 57 4.75 -15.04 -5.22
C LYS A 57 4.52 -13.78 -6.05
N SER A 58 5.30 -12.74 -5.80
CA SER A 58 5.18 -11.49 -6.54
C SER A 58 5.68 -11.66 -7.98
N GLN A 59 4.81 -11.37 -8.94
CA GLN A 59 5.15 -11.25 -10.36
C GLN A 59 4.64 -9.88 -10.82
N LEU A 60 5.52 -8.89 -10.84
CA LEU A 60 5.20 -7.56 -11.35
C LEU A 60 5.39 -7.59 -12.86
N LYS A 61 4.30 -7.43 -13.61
CA LYS A 61 4.35 -7.19 -15.06
C LYS A 61 3.87 -5.77 -15.32
N LEU A 62 4.75 -4.93 -15.86
CA LEU A 62 4.34 -3.66 -16.42
C LEU A 62 3.68 -3.94 -17.76
N GLN A 63 2.38 -3.67 -17.87
CA GLN A 63 1.72 -3.64 -19.18
C GLN A 63 1.85 -2.25 -19.77
N SER A 64 2.62 -2.14 -20.86
CA SER A 64 2.57 -0.97 -21.74
C SER A 64 1.38 -1.12 -22.67
N SER A 65 0.44 -0.18 -22.64
CA SER A 65 -0.54 -0.04 -23.71
C SER A 65 0.13 0.74 -24.83
N LEU A 66 0.42 0.04 -25.95
CA LEU A 66 0.70 0.68 -27.23
C LEU A 66 -0.61 1.14 -27.87
#